data_AF-A0A830HEI8-F1
#
_entry.id   AF-A0A830HEI8-F1
#
_cell.length_a   1.000
_cell.length_b   1.000
_cell.length_c   1.000
_cell.angle_alpha   90.00
_cell.angle_beta   90.00
_cell.angle_gamma   90.00
#
_symmetry.space_group_name_H-M   'P 1'
#
loop_
_entity.id
_entity.type
_entity.pdbx_description
1 polymer ?
#
loop_
_entity_poly.entity_id
_entity_poly.type
_entity_poly.pdbx_seq_one_letter_code
_entity_poly.pdbx_strand_id
1 'polypeptide(L)'
;MAIPPTTSYNRQPKGQVIRDSEARLFNFGFLFLLRGTVLQSWFYWTQLASLIGISIVALIISYFYSSPFHCHSKHCAEFHEYRWNQRDFVQVYEDLDLLEIIVSVMTIMLVPEYVASLYLRFTVNIWWTLRFKTLQELMNVASSMAQRAAIYFPGQDSDSLVAKETIMRYGVLSVALFWKDAREIDAWTMDFREMKCVDDLSDLVQGGLLSEAEAHLLQTEYPTVKSQVVWVWLASFWTKLCLDGKLPAPNAKIQGEMLKKCTHASDQIRTMLARLNTQYPSQYGHIVAAWIKVGFFVSACITGYVSAIAIITRYYWYVAVCFAQLIITILFYQGILQVKEHINNPFLDQKCDFPWQLFHARLVRQCVALYEAGSQPPYVVPPGSDGDVPKGMRRKPAQMPPQLPTVQISSTRMK
;
A
#
# COMPACT_ATOMS: atom_id res chain seq x y z
N MET A 1 17.85 29.61 -40.78
CA MET A 1 18.35 29.98 -39.45
C MET A 1 18.44 28.68 -38.66
N ALA A 2 19.64 28.11 -38.55
CA ALA A 2 19.85 26.79 -37.97
C ALA A 2 19.85 26.91 -36.43
N ILE A 3 18.96 26.17 -35.78
CA ILE A 3 18.90 26.07 -34.32
C ILE A 3 20.09 25.20 -33.89
N PRO A 4 21.01 25.69 -33.04
CA PRO A 4 22.17 24.91 -32.64
C PRO A 4 21.74 23.70 -31.80
N PRO A 5 22.46 22.56 -31.89
CA PRO A 5 22.17 21.37 -31.10
C PRO A 5 22.30 21.70 -29.63
N THR A 6 21.21 21.49 -28.89
CA THR A 6 21.16 21.61 -27.43
C THR A 6 22.09 20.58 -26.82
N THR A 7 23.26 21.04 -26.38
CA THR A 7 24.14 20.26 -25.51
C THR A 7 23.35 19.81 -24.29
N SER A 8 23.11 18.51 -24.19
CA SER A 8 22.48 17.85 -23.05
C SER A 8 23.32 18.13 -21.80
N TYR A 9 22.94 19.16 -21.06
CA TYR A 9 23.55 19.52 -19.79
C TYR A 9 23.29 18.38 -18.82
N ASN A 10 24.29 17.53 -18.64
CA ASN A 10 24.36 16.54 -17.57
C ASN A 10 24.65 17.27 -16.24
N ARG A 11 23.77 18.22 -15.87
CA ARG A 11 23.77 18.81 -14.54
C ARG A 11 23.22 17.73 -13.62
N GLN A 12 24.11 17.04 -12.90
CA GLN A 12 23.67 16.38 -11.69
C GLN A 12 22.91 17.41 -10.85
N PRO A 13 21.64 17.16 -10.50
CA PRO A 13 20.84 18.12 -9.77
C PRO A 13 21.50 18.39 -8.42
N LYS A 14 22.18 19.54 -8.30
CA LYS A 14 22.70 20.06 -7.03
C LYS A 14 21.50 20.27 -6.10
N GLY A 15 21.35 19.38 -5.12
CA GLY A 15 20.21 19.38 -4.20
C GLY A 15 19.35 18.12 -4.24
N GLN A 16 19.88 16.97 -4.67
CA GLN A 16 19.17 15.70 -4.53
C GLN A 16 18.91 15.45 -3.03
N VAL A 17 17.62 15.51 -2.64
CA VAL A 17 17.18 15.11 -1.31
C VAL A 17 17.53 13.64 -1.16
N ILE A 18 18.52 13.35 -0.32
CA ILE A 18 18.90 11.98 0.02
C ILE A 18 17.73 11.43 0.85
N ARG A 19 16.89 10.61 0.20
CA ARG A 19 15.91 9.76 0.87
C ARG A 19 16.70 8.61 1.47
N ASP A 20 16.66 8.50 2.78
CA ASP A 20 17.22 7.33 3.42
C ASP A 20 16.42 6.12 2.96
N SER A 21 17.13 5.12 2.43
CA SER A 21 16.52 3.83 2.11
C SER A 21 16.13 3.18 3.43
N GLU A 22 14.91 3.48 3.89
CA GLU A 22 14.27 2.86 5.04
C GLU A 22 14.29 1.34 4.93
N ALA A 23 14.25 0.79 3.72
CA ALA A 23 14.45 -0.63 3.44
C ALA A 23 15.73 -1.21 4.08
N ARG A 24 16.84 -0.45 4.11
CA ARG A 24 18.08 -0.88 4.80
C ARG A 24 17.95 -0.92 6.33
N LEU A 25 17.05 -0.11 6.88
CA LEU A 25 16.75 -0.05 8.33
C LEU A 25 15.75 -1.13 8.75
N PHE A 26 14.86 -1.55 7.84
CA PHE A 26 13.81 -2.54 8.09
C PHE A 26 14.15 -3.95 7.61
N ASN A 27 15.22 -4.11 6.81
CA ASN A 27 15.94 -5.36 6.65
C ASN A 27 16.28 -5.92 8.05
N PHE A 28 15.43 -6.81 8.55
CA PHE A 28 15.51 -8.21 8.20
C PHE A 28 14.27 -8.95 8.78
N GLY A 29 13.18 -8.94 7.97
CA GLY A 29 11.93 -9.79 7.86
C GLY A 29 11.62 -11.33 7.85
N PHE A 30 10.44 -11.63 7.27
CA PHE A 30 9.30 -12.22 8.01
C PHE A 30 8.19 -12.95 7.19
N LEU A 31 7.77 -14.13 7.72
CA LEU A 31 7.01 -15.34 7.27
C LEU A 31 5.46 -15.16 7.35
N PHE A 32 4.53 -15.82 6.63
CA PHE A 32 4.45 -17.06 5.84
C PHE A 32 3.43 -16.91 4.67
N LEU A 33 3.89 -17.12 3.44
CA LEU A 33 3.14 -17.69 2.32
C LEU A 33 4.05 -18.81 1.81
N LEU A 34 3.53 -20.02 1.55
CA LEU A 34 4.35 -21.19 1.16
C LEU A 34 5.19 -21.01 -0.14
N ARG A 35 5.13 -19.83 -0.77
CA ARG A 35 6.12 -19.27 -1.71
C ARG A 35 6.33 -17.76 -1.44
N GLY A 36 7.35 -17.35 -0.67
CA GLY A 36 7.72 -15.93 -0.50
C GLY A 36 8.81 -15.62 0.55
N THR A 37 9.72 -14.70 0.17
CA THR A 37 10.65 -13.76 0.87
C THR A 37 11.37 -14.09 2.18
N VAL A 38 10.98 -15.10 2.94
CA VAL A 38 11.31 -15.09 4.38
C VAL A 38 12.26 -16.18 4.75
N LEU A 39 11.89 -17.43 4.54
CA LEU A 39 12.86 -18.52 4.67
C LEU A 39 14.06 -18.33 3.73
N GLN A 40 13.89 -17.51 2.70
CA GLN A 40 14.90 -17.24 1.68
C GLN A 40 15.94 -16.19 2.10
N SER A 41 15.62 -15.26 3.00
CA SER A 41 16.61 -14.27 3.39
C SER A 41 17.49 -14.82 4.50
N TRP A 42 18.73 -15.10 4.10
CA TRP A 42 19.78 -15.64 4.96
C TRP A 42 19.96 -14.85 6.25
N PHE A 43 19.86 -13.52 6.22
CA PHE A 43 20.19 -12.76 7.42
C PHE A 43 19.15 -12.85 8.53
N TYR A 44 17.93 -13.31 8.26
CA TYR A 44 16.93 -13.58 9.32
C TYR A 44 17.40 -14.63 10.29
N TRP A 45 17.94 -15.69 9.70
CA TRP A 45 18.57 -16.75 10.43
C TRP A 45 19.80 -16.25 11.16
N THR A 46 20.56 -15.31 10.57
CA THR A 46 21.70 -14.70 11.29
C THR A 46 21.27 -13.84 12.47
N GLN A 47 20.22 -13.02 12.35
CA GLN A 47 19.74 -12.17 13.45
C GLN A 47 19.10 -13.03 14.54
N LEU A 48 18.22 -13.96 14.16
CA LEU A 48 17.59 -14.88 15.11
C LEU A 48 18.66 -15.74 15.80
N ALA A 49 19.63 -16.28 15.05
CA ALA A 49 20.75 -17.02 15.61
C ALA A 49 21.61 -16.14 16.52
N SER A 50 21.82 -14.85 16.20
CA SER A 50 22.58 -13.95 17.08
C SER A 50 21.84 -13.69 18.40
N LEU A 51 20.52 -13.52 18.37
CA LEU A 51 19.70 -13.30 19.58
C LEU A 51 19.60 -14.60 20.40
N ILE A 52 19.45 -15.75 19.75
CA ILE A 52 19.52 -17.06 20.40
C ILE A 52 20.91 -17.26 21.01
N GLY A 53 21.98 -16.91 20.30
CA GLY A 53 23.35 -16.95 20.79
C GLY A 53 23.56 -16.07 22.02
N ILE A 54 23.05 -14.84 22.00
CA ILE A 54 23.05 -13.93 23.16
C ILE A 54 22.30 -14.55 24.34
N SER A 55 21.12 -15.13 24.09
CA SER A 55 20.34 -15.84 25.12
C SER A 55 21.11 -17.03 25.72
N ILE A 56 21.79 -17.83 24.89
CA ILE A 56 22.62 -18.94 25.34
C ILE A 56 23.82 -18.44 26.16
N VAL A 57 24.49 -17.38 25.73
CA VAL A 57 25.59 -16.77 26.49
C VAL A 57 25.11 -16.25 27.84
N ALA A 58 23.97 -15.55 27.88
CA ALA A 58 23.34 -15.10 29.12
C ALA A 58 23.00 -16.28 30.03
N LEU A 59 22.42 -17.35 29.48
CA LEU A 59 22.14 -18.60 30.21
C LEU A 59 23.40 -19.18 30.86
N ILE A 60 24.48 -19.32 30.08
CA ILE A 60 25.75 -19.88 30.57
C ILE A 60 26.30 -19.03 31.72
N ILE A 61 26.38 -17.70 31.52
CA ILE A 61 26.87 -16.77 32.54
C ILE A 61 26.04 -16.88 33.82
N SER A 62 24.70 -16.85 33.69
CA SER A 62 23.79 -16.93 34.82
C SER A 62 23.85 -18.28 35.53
N TYR A 63 24.01 -19.38 34.80
CA TYR A 63 24.16 -20.73 35.37
C TYR A 63 25.43 -20.86 36.20
N PHE A 64 26.57 -20.41 35.67
CA PHE A 64 27.85 -20.47 36.40
C PHE A 64 27.90 -19.52 37.59
N TYR A 65 27.23 -18.36 37.52
CA TYR A 65 27.17 -17.43 38.65
C TYR A 65 26.30 -17.96 39.80
N SER A 66 25.23 -18.69 39.50
CA SER A 66 24.28 -19.21 40.50
C SER A 66 24.68 -20.58 41.08
N SER A 67 25.42 -21.41 40.33
CA SER A 67 25.88 -22.74 40.78
C SER A 67 26.70 -22.76 42.09
N PRO A 68 27.69 -21.87 42.32
CA PRO A 68 28.49 -21.90 43.55
C PRO A 68 27.68 -21.53 44.81
N PHE A 69 26.68 -20.66 44.68
CA PHE A 69 25.79 -20.31 45.80
C PHE A 69 24.97 -21.52 46.28
N HIS A 70 24.60 -22.44 45.38
CA HIS A 70 23.94 -23.70 45.77
C HIS A 70 24.90 -24.72 46.41
N CYS A 71 26.17 -24.76 46.01
CA CYS A 71 27.14 -25.70 46.57
C CYS A 71 27.70 -25.29 47.95
N HIS A 72 27.63 -24.01 48.33
CA HIS A 72 28.20 -23.52 49.59
C HIS A 72 27.23 -23.61 50.79
N SER A 73 25.95 -23.95 50.58
CA SER A 73 25.02 -24.28 51.67
C SER A 73 25.29 -25.70 52.21
N LYS A 74 26.45 -25.90 52.84
CA LYS A 74 26.81 -27.16 53.50
C LYS A 74 26.06 -27.42 54.81
N HIS A 75 25.17 -26.51 55.24
CA HIS A 75 24.19 -26.79 56.30
C HIS A 75 22.92 -27.51 55.81
N CYS A 76 22.79 -27.81 54.51
CA CYS A 76 21.66 -28.59 53.99
C CYS A 76 21.91 -30.11 53.91
N ALA A 77 23.05 -30.63 54.37
CA ALA A 77 23.30 -32.08 54.39
C ALA A 77 22.40 -32.85 55.38
N GLU A 78 21.82 -32.17 56.38
CA GLU A 78 20.79 -32.74 57.27
C GLU A 78 19.35 -32.57 56.74
N PHE A 79 19.15 -31.87 55.62
CA PHE A 79 17.84 -31.63 55.01
C PHE A 79 17.44 -32.69 53.96
N HIS A 80 18.17 -33.81 53.90
CA HIS A 80 18.01 -34.82 52.86
C HIS A 80 16.79 -35.74 53.06
N GLU A 81 16.08 -35.61 54.19
CA GLU A 81 14.87 -36.37 54.51
C GLU A 81 13.60 -35.49 54.61
N TYR A 82 13.69 -34.19 54.30
CA TYR A 82 12.48 -33.38 54.11
C TYR A 82 11.96 -33.63 52.69
N ARG A 83 11.12 -34.66 52.60
CA ARG A 83 10.19 -34.90 51.48
C ARG A 83 9.52 -33.57 51.16
N TRP A 84 10.00 -32.89 50.11
CA TRP A 84 9.51 -31.58 49.65
C TRP A 84 7.99 -31.57 49.64
N ASN A 85 7.43 -31.01 50.70
CA ASN A 85 6.01 -30.92 50.88
C ASN A 85 5.58 -29.77 49.97
N GLN A 86 4.52 -29.95 49.18
CA GLN A 86 4.00 -28.98 48.21
C GLN A 86 3.75 -27.56 48.78
N ARG A 87 3.87 -27.37 50.11
CA ARG A 87 3.75 -26.09 50.82
C ARG A 87 5.02 -25.23 50.80
N ASP A 88 6.23 -25.81 50.71
CA ASP A 88 7.47 -25.01 50.56
C ASP A 88 7.56 -24.38 49.14
N PHE A 89 6.74 -24.89 48.22
CA PHE A 89 6.51 -24.34 46.89
C PHE A 89 5.88 -22.94 46.91
N VAL A 90 5.17 -22.59 47.99
CA VAL A 90 4.60 -21.25 48.21
C VAL A 90 5.70 -20.25 48.59
N GLN A 91 6.79 -20.70 49.22
CA GLN A 91 7.92 -19.85 49.59
C GLN A 91 8.90 -19.63 48.41
N VAL A 92 9.02 -20.59 47.50
CA VAL A 92 9.68 -20.38 46.19
C VAL A 92 8.85 -19.45 45.30
N TYR A 93 7.53 -19.42 45.49
CA TYR A 93 6.70 -18.36 44.95
C TYR A 93 6.91 -17.03 45.69
N GLU A 94 7.34 -16.94 46.96
CA GLU A 94 7.70 -15.64 47.58
C GLU A 94 8.99 -15.04 47.01
N ASP A 95 9.84 -15.82 46.32
CA ASP A 95 10.82 -15.32 45.33
C ASP A 95 10.13 -14.82 44.02
N LEU A 96 8.83 -14.51 44.09
CA LEU A 96 7.95 -13.80 43.14
C LEU A 96 8.59 -12.52 42.60
N ASP A 97 9.65 -11.99 43.23
CA ASP A 97 10.53 -10.97 42.66
C ASP A 97 10.97 -11.31 41.23
N LEU A 98 11.21 -12.58 40.92
CA LEU A 98 11.58 -12.99 39.55
C LEU A 98 10.41 -12.85 38.57
N LEU A 99 9.19 -13.19 38.99
CA LEU A 99 7.98 -13.02 38.20
C LEU A 99 7.64 -11.54 38.09
N GLU A 100 7.85 -10.75 39.14
CA GLU A 100 7.67 -9.30 39.16
C GLU A 100 8.68 -8.62 38.22
N ILE A 101 9.93 -9.07 38.17
CA ILE A 101 10.92 -8.63 37.16
C ILE A 101 10.46 -9.01 35.75
N ILE A 102 9.99 -10.23 35.53
CA ILE A 102 9.47 -10.65 34.22
C ILE A 102 8.25 -9.79 33.82
N VAL A 103 7.29 -9.60 34.71
CA VAL A 103 6.09 -8.76 34.49
C VAL A 103 6.49 -7.31 34.27
N SER A 104 7.45 -6.79 35.03
CA SER A 104 7.96 -5.42 34.89
C SER A 104 8.66 -5.22 33.55
N VAL A 105 9.47 -6.18 33.10
CA VAL A 105 10.10 -6.08 31.79
C VAL A 105 9.10 -6.30 30.66
N MET A 106 8.15 -7.21 30.79
CA MET A 106 7.02 -7.31 29.85
C MET A 106 6.25 -5.98 29.78
N THR A 107 6.09 -5.28 30.91
CA THR A 107 5.48 -3.95 30.96
C THR A 107 6.33 -2.90 30.24
N ILE A 108 7.66 -2.93 30.38
CA ILE A 108 8.57 -2.04 29.63
C ILE A 108 8.47 -2.32 28.13
N MET A 109 8.29 -3.58 27.71
CA MET A 109 8.11 -3.95 26.31
C MET A 109 6.84 -3.38 25.71
N LEU A 110 5.77 -3.17 26.50
CA LEU A 110 4.48 -2.62 26.03
C LEU A 110 4.65 -1.27 25.32
N VAL A 111 5.62 -0.45 25.72
CA VAL A 111 5.81 0.88 25.12
C VAL A 111 6.28 0.78 23.67
N PRO A 112 7.36 0.02 23.33
CA PRO A 112 7.67 -0.34 21.96
C PRO A 112 6.50 -0.92 21.17
N GLU A 113 5.67 -1.80 21.75
CA GLU A 113 4.51 -2.39 21.05
C GLU A 113 3.48 -1.32 20.71
N TYR A 114 3.19 -0.45 21.66
CA TYR A 114 2.26 0.66 21.47
C TYR A 114 2.75 1.61 20.38
N VAL A 115 4.03 2.00 20.42
CA VAL A 115 4.64 2.87 19.40
C VAL A 115 4.64 2.20 18.01
N ALA A 116 5.00 0.91 17.94
CA ALA A 116 4.95 0.14 16.70
C ALA A 116 3.52 0.03 16.14
N SER A 117 2.53 -0.13 17.01
CA SER A 117 1.11 -0.21 16.62
C SER A 117 0.59 1.12 16.07
N LEU A 118 0.97 2.25 16.67
CA LEU A 118 0.63 3.58 16.17
C LEU A 118 1.26 3.82 14.80
N TYR A 119 2.53 3.43 14.65
CA TYR A 119 3.24 3.53 13.39
C TYR A 119 2.56 2.72 12.29
N LEU A 120 2.27 1.44 12.55
CA LEU A 120 1.57 0.56 11.60
C LEU A 120 0.18 1.11 11.24
N ARG A 121 -0.60 1.53 12.23
CA ARG A 121 -1.94 2.11 12.00
C ARG A 121 -1.88 3.29 11.05
N PHE A 122 -0.90 4.17 11.23
CA PHE A 122 -0.74 5.33 10.38
C PHE A 122 -0.28 4.95 8.97
N THR A 123 0.64 3.99 8.81
CA THR A 123 1.04 3.46 7.49
C THR A 123 -0.12 2.82 6.74
N VAL A 124 -0.91 1.97 7.41
CA VAL A 124 -2.10 1.34 6.81
C VAL A 124 -3.12 2.39 6.38
N ASN A 125 -3.30 3.45 7.17
CA ASN A 125 -4.21 4.54 6.81
C ASN A 125 -3.73 5.32 5.55
N ILE A 126 -2.43 5.56 5.41
CA ILE A 126 -1.87 6.17 4.19
C ILE A 126 -2.14 5.28 2.98
N TRP A 127 -1.81 3.99 3.07
CA TRP A 127 -2.03 3.02 2.00
C TRP A 127 -3.49 2.91 1.59
N TRP A 128 -4.39 2.81 2.57
CA TRP A 128 -5.83 2.76 2.29
C TRP A 128 -6.32 4.05 1.62
N THR A 129 -5.80 5.19 2.05
CA THR A 129 -6.15 6.49 1.45
C THR A 129 -5.64 6.61 0.01
N LEU A 130 -4.42 6.13 -0.28
CA LEU A 130 -3.90 6.03 -1.64
C LEU A 130 -4.83 5.18 -2.51
N ARG A 131 -5.25 4.01 -2.02
CA ARG A 131 -6.13 3.11 -2.77
C ARG A 131 -7.54 3.66 -3.04
N PHE A 132 -8.23 4.08 -1.98
CA PHE A 132 -9.67 4.33 -2.03
C PHE A 132 -10.05 5.79 -2.24
N LYS A 133 -9.28 6.74 -1.69
CA LYS A 133 -9.64 8.16 -1.81
C LYS A 133 -9.04 8.83 -3.04
N THR A 134 -7.86 8.39 -3.47
CA THR A 134 -7.13 9.08 -4.54
C THR A 134 -7.13 8.27 -5.83
N LEU A 135 -6.59 7.04 -5.83
CA LEU A 135 -6.55 6.21 -7.03
C LEU A 135 -7.95 5.87 -7.57
N GLN A 136 -8.86 5.40 -6.70
CA GLN A 136 -10.22 5.10 -7.12
C GLN A 136 -10.93 6.34 -7.66
N GLU A 137 -10.69 7.50 -7.07
CA GLU A 137 -11.30 8.75 -7.51
C GLU A 137 -10.76 9.19 -8.88
N LEU A 138 -9.46 9.03 -9.12
CA LEU A 138 -8.87 9.24 -10.45
C LEU A 138 -9.55 8.36 -11.52
N MET A 139 -9.72 7.08 -11.22
CA MET A 139 -10.43 6.15 -12.11
C MET A 139 -11.90 6.55 -12.31
N ASN A 140 -12.58 6.98 -11.25
CA ASN A 140 -13.96 7.46 -11.33
C ASN A 140 -14.09 8.70 -12.22
N VAL A 141 -13.10 9.61 -12.17
CA VAL A 141 -13.08 10.77 -13.06
C VAL A 141 -12.92 10.34 -14.51
N ALA A 142 -11.98 9.44 -14.82
CA ALA A 142 -11.80 8.91 -16.17
C ALA A 142 -13.09 8.23 -16.70
N SER A 143 -13.71 7.36 -15.91
CA SER A 143 -14.98 6.72 -16.25
C SER A 143 -16.13 7.74 -16.40
N SER A 144 -16.15 8.78 -15.56
CA SER A 144 -17.16 9.85 -15.66
C SER A 144 -16.98 10.69 -16.93
N MET A 145 -15.74 10.92 -17.38
CA MET A 145 -15.47 11.56 -18.66
C MET A 145 -15.93 10.68 -19.83
N ALA A 146 -15.65 9.38 -19.78
CA ALA A 146 -16.12 8.43 -20.77
C ALA A 146 -17.66 8.39 -20.83
N GLN A 147 -18.34 8.32 -19.67
CA GLN A 147 -19.79 8.37 -19.60
C GLN A 147 -20.36 9.63 -20.27
N ARG A 148 -19.76 10.80 -20.01
CA ARG A 148 -20.22 12.07 -20.60
C ARG A 148 -19.96 12.13 -22.09
N ALA A 149 -18.81 11.64 -22.54
CA ALA A 149 -18.53 11.49 -23.96
C ALA A 149 -19.52 10.53 -24.65
N ALA A 150 -19.94 9.44 -23.98
CA ALA A 150 -20.98 8.55 -24.49
C ALA A 150 -22.31 9.28 -24.71
N ILE A 151 -22.67 10.19 -23.80
CA ILE A 151 -23.92 10.96 -23.85
C ILE A 151 -23.87 12.07 -24.90
N TYR A 152 -22.76 12.81 -24.97
CA TYR A 152 -22.64 13.96 -25.88
C TYR A 152 -22.39 13.56 -27.33
N PHE A 153 -21.82 12.38 -27.56
CA PHE A 153 -21.52 11.86 -28.89
C PHE A 153 -22.31 10.57 -29.15
N PRO A 154 -23.64 10.57 -29.22
CA PRO A 154 -24.40 9.33 -29.42
C PRO A 154 -24.18 8.69 -30.80
N GLY A 155 -23.70 9.47 -31.77
CA GLY A 155 -23.47 9.04 -33.14
C GLY A 155 -22.38 7.97 -33.31
N GLN A 156 -22.51 7.24 -34.42
CA GLN A 156 -21.50 6.30 -34.96
C GLN A 156 -20.66 6.96 -36.07
N ASP A 157 -20.73 8.28 -36.20
CA ASP A 157 -19.85 9.02 -37.08
C ASP A 157 -18.38 8.86 -36.65
N SER A 158 -17.48 8.84 -37.64
CA SER A 158 -16.04 8.68 -37.41
C SER A 158 -15.50 9.68 -36.40
N ASP A 159 -15.99 10.92 -36.47
CA ASP A 159 -15.56 12.03 -35.61
C ASP A 159 -15.94 11.81 -34.13
N SER A 160 -17.19 11.39 -33.87
CA SER A 160 -17.66 11.01 -32.54
C SER A 160 -16.92 9.80 -31.98
N LEU A 161 -16.63 8.80 -32.81
CA LEU A 161 -15.85 7.62 -32.40
C LEU A 161 -14.42 8.01 -32.02
N VAL A 162 -13.75 8.82 -32.84
CA VAL A 162 -12.40 9.34 -32.55
C VAL A 162 -12.40 10.19 -31.27
N ALA A 163 -13.44 11.00 -31.03
CA ALA A 163 -13.56 11.78 -29.81
C ALA A 163 -13.71 10.90 -28.56
N LYS A 164 -14.61 9.89 -28.60
CA LYS A 164 -14.78 8.91 -27.52
C LYS A 164 -13.45 8.18 -27.24
N GLU A 165 -12.83 7.65 -28.28
CA GLU A 165 -11.58 6.91 -28.18
C GLU A 165 -10.48 7.77 -27.56
N THR A 166 -10.31 9.01 -28.03
CA THR A 166 -9.29 9.94 -27.50
C THR A 166 -9.51 10.24 -26.02
N ILE A 167 -10.75 10.48 -25.60
CA ILE A 167 -11.09 10.78 -24.20
C ILE A 167 -10.81 9.58 -23.30
N MET A 168 -11.20 8.38 -23.71
CA MET A 168 -10.89 7.15 -22.98
C MET A 168 -9.39 6.87 -22.94
N ARG A 169 -8.71 6.97 -24.10
CA ARG A 169 -7.28 6.71 -24.24
C ARG A 169 -6.48 7.59 -23.29
N TYR A 170 -6.74 8.90 -23.27
CA TYR A 170 -6.08 9.82 -22.34
C TYR A 170 -6.43 9.58 -20.87
N GLY A 171 -7.70 9.24 -20.57
CA GLY A 171 -8.08 8.84 -19.22
C GLY A 171 -7.27 7.65 -18.72
N VAL A 172 -7.18 6.58 -19.52
CA VAL A 172 -6.44 5.35 -19.20
C VAL A 172 -4.92 5.58 -19.19
N LEU A 173 -4.40 6.31 -20.17
CA LEU A 173 -2.99 6.68 -20.29
C LEU A 173 -2.51 7.46 -19.07
N SER A 174 -3.31 8.39 -18.54
CA SER A 174 -2.94 9.16 -17.35
C SER A 174 -2.69 8.26 -16.12
N VAL A 175 -3.48 7.20 -15.98
CA VAL A 175 -3.32 6.22 -14.91
C VAL A 175 -2.07 5.37 -15.17
N ALA A 176 -1.83 4.95 -16.42
CA ALA A 176 -0.64 4.17 -16.79
C ALA A 176 0.67 4.93 -16.53
N LEU A 177 0.71 6.21 -16.96
CA LEU A 177 1.85 7.09 -16.70
C LEU A 177 2.03 7.36 -15.21
N PHE A 178 0.94 7.50 -14.45
CA PHE A 178 1.04 7.66 -12.99
C PHE A 178 1.72 6.46 -12.33
N TRP A 179 1.49 5.23 -12.79
CA TRP A 179 2.23 4.06 -12.27
C TRP A 179 3.73 4.15 -12.56
N LYS A 180 4.12 4.62 -13.75
CA LYS A 180 5.55 4.86 -14.07
C LYS A 180 6.14 5.97 -13.20
N ASP A 181 5.45 7.10 -13.06
CA ASP A 181 5.85 8.21 -12.19
C ASP A 181 5.97 7.76 -10.72
N ALA A 182 5.05 6.91 -10.23
CA ALA A 182 5.09 6.37 -8.86
C ALA A 182 6.26 5.39 -8.63
N ARG A 183 6.70 4.66 -9.66
CA ARG A 183 7.89 3.80 -9.62
C ARG A 183 9.19 4.59 -9.69
N GLU A 184 9.19 5.72 -10.37
CA GLU A 184 10.34 6.63 -10.44
C GLU A 184 10.78 7.10 -9.05
N ILE A 185 9.82 7.33 -8.14
CA ILE A 185 10.09 7.84 -6.79
C ILE A 185 11.04 6.93 -5.99
N ASP A 186 11.01 5.61 -6.21
CA ASP A 186 11.89 4.67 -5.52
C ASP A 186 13.14 4.30 -6.33
N ALA A 187 13.32 4.86 -7.52
CA ALA A 187 14.44 4.57 -8.41
C ALA A 187 15.59 5.56 -8.20
N TRP A 188 16.45 5.26 -7.22
CA TRP A 188 17.57 6.10 -6.78
C TRP A 188 18.74 6.16 -7.77
N THR A 189 19.01 5.06 -8.45
CA THR A 189 20.13 4.91 -9.37
C THR A 189 19.63 4.77 -10.79
N MET A 190 20.43 5.24 -11.75
CA MET A 190 20.10 5.11 -13.17
C MET A 190 19.89 3.64 -13.55
N ASP A 191 20.75 2.74 -13.06
CA ASP A 191 20.61 1.30 -13.26
C ASP A 191 19.27 0.75 -12.77
N PHE A 192 18.75 1.27 -11.65
CA PHE A 192 17.46 0.85 -11.12
C PHE A 192 16.28 1.43 -11.91
N ARG A 193 16.40 2.65 -12.43
CA ARG A 193 15.41 3.24 -13.36
C ARG A 193 15.31 2.42 -14.64
N GLU A 194 16.45 2.02 -15.19
CA GLU A 194 16.53 1.17 -16.39
C GLU A 194 15.96 -0.22 -16.11
N MET A 195 16.37 -0.87 -15.02
CA MET A 195 15.84 -2.17 -14.59
C MET A 195 14.31 -2.15 -14.40
N LYS A 196 13.75 -1.03 -13.93
CA LYS A 196 12.31 -0.86 -13.72
C LYS A 196 11.56 -0.32 -14.95
N CYS A 197 12.25 -0.06 -16.05
CA CYS A 197 11.69 0.45 -17.31
C CYS A 197 10.80 1.69 -17.08
N VAL A 198 11.26 2.60 -16.22
CA VAL A 198 10.50 3.81 -15.81
C VAL A 198 10.45 4.84 -16.95
N ASP A 199 11.57 5.02 -17.64
CA ASP A 199 11.73 6.02 -18.70
C ASP A 199 11.32 5.49 -20.08
N ASP A 200 11.25 4.17 -20.23
CA ASP A 200 10.77 3.53 -21.44
C ASP A 200 9.24 3.65 -21.53
N LEU A 201 8.75 4.27 -22.61
CA LEU A 201 7.32 4.38 -22.94
C LEU A 201 6.92 3.44 -24.09
N SER A 202 7.83 2.58 -24.55
CA SER A 202 7.59 1.68 -25.68
C SER A 202 6.45 0.71 -25.42
N ASP A 203 6.26 0.27 -24.17
CA ASP A 203 5.15 -0.57 -23.73
C ASP A 203 3.79 0.12 -23.92
N LEU A 204 3.71 1.43 -23.63
CA LEU A 204 2.49 2.21 -23.82
C LEU A 204 2.19 2.51 -25.29
N VAL A 205 3.24 2.65 -26.11
CA VAL A 205 3.12 2.82 -27.56
C VAL A 205 2.66 1.51 -28.22
N GLN A 206 3.30 0.39 -27.88
CA GLN A 206 2.90 -0.95 -28.36
C GLN A 206 1.49 -1.33 -27.90
N GLY A 207 1.08 -0.88 -26.72
CA GLY A 207 -0.28 -1.05 -26.21
C GLY A 207 -1.32 -0.15 -26.86
N GLY A 208 -0.94 0.74 -27.79
CA GLY A 208 -1.86 1.67 -28.46
C GLY A 208 -2.42 2.78 -27.56
N LEU A 209 -1.90 2.94 -26.34
CA LEU A 209 -2.30 4.02 -25.44
C LEU A 209 -1.66 5.35 -25.86
N LEU A 210 -0.51 5.28 -26.52
CA LEU A 210 0.37 6.41 -26.80
C LEU A 210 0.82 6.35 -28.26
N SER A 211 0.82 7.47 -28.97
CA SER A 211 1.48 7.58 -30.27
C SER A 211 2.98 7.86 -30.09
N GLU A 212 3.80 7.52 -31.09
CA GLU A 212 5.25 7.79 -31.05
C GLU A 212 5.57 9.28 -30.87
N ALA A 213 4.79 10.16 -31.50
CA ALA A 213 4.97 11.62 -31.38
C ALA A 213 4.67 12.11 -29.97
N GLU A 214 3.59 11.64 -29.36
CA GLU A 214 3.24 11.95 -27.97
C GLU A 214 4.28 11.38 -26.98
N ALA A 215 4.84 10.19 -27.25
CA ALA A 215 5.88 9.59 -26.41
C ALA A 215 7.14 10.45 -26.43
N HIS A 216 7.54 10.90 -27.61
CA HIS A 216 8.68 11.80 -27.79
C HIS A 216 8.48 13.13 -27.04
N LEU A 217 7.28 13.72 -27.06
CA LEU A 217 6.97 14.94 -26.29
C LEU A 217 7.07 14.71 -24.78
N LEU A 218 6.53 13.59 -24.27
CA LEU A 218 6.59 13.27 -22.84
C LEU A 218 8.01 12.98 -22.35
N GLN A 219 8.85 12.36 -23.19
CA GLN A 219 10.24 12.07 -22.86
C GLN A 219 11.14 13.31 -22.94
N THR A 220 10.94 14.15 -23.96
CA THR A 220 11.85 15.26 -24.26
C THR A 220 11.45 16.56 -23.55
N GLU A 221 10.17 16.92 -23.60
CA GLU A 221 9.70 18.23 -23.12
C GLU A 221 9.18 18.19 -21.69
N TYR A 222 8.57 17.08 -21.27
CA TYR A 222 7.86 16.97 -19.99
C TYR A 222 8.26 15.78 -19.12
N PRO A 223 9.56 15.56 -18.84
CA PRO A 223 10.03 14.36 -18.16
C PRO A 223 9.51 14.20 -16.72
N THR A 224 9.15 15.29 -16.02
CA THR A 224 8.87 15.26 -14.57
C THR A 224 7.40 15.12 -14.19
N VAL A 225 6.47 15.37 -15.12
CA VAL A 225 5.03 15.49 -14.84
C VAL A 225 4.17 14.80 -15.89
N LYS A 226 4.66 13.67 -16.42
CA LYS A 226 4.07 12.94 -17.56
C LYS A 226 2.58 12.65 -17.35
N SER A 227 2.21 12.12 -16.19
CA SER A 227 0.81 11.76 -15.88
C SER A 227 -0.17 12.95 -15.79
N GLN A 228 0.31 14.12 -15.37
CA GLN A 228 -0.53 15.33 -15.26
C GLN A 228 -0.71 16.03 -16.61
N VAL A 229 0.30 15.99 -17.49
CA VAL A 229 0.26 16.61 -18.82
C VAL A 229 -0.87 16.06 -19.68
N VAL A 230 -1.18 14.77 -19.56
CA VAL A 230 -2.29 14.14 -20.30
C VAL A 230 -3.65 14.78 -19.94
N TRP A 231 -3.85 15.23 -18.70
CA TRP A 231 -5.08 15.94 -18.31
C TRP A 231 -5.15 17.36 -18.87
N VAL A 232 -4.00 18.00 -19.13
CA VAL A 232 -3.93 19.28 -19.85
C VAL A 232 -4.31 19.08 -21.32
N TRP A 233 -3.80 18.01 -21.95
CA TRP A 233 -4.19 17.64 -23.32
C TRP A 233 -5.69 17.34 -23.43
N LEU A 234 -6.25 16.60 -22.47
CA LEU A 234 -7.67 16.29 -22.43
C LEU A 234 -8.54 17.55 -22.20
N ALA A 235 -8.11 18.46 -21.32
CA ALA A 235 -8.77 19.75 -21.11
C ALA A 235 -8.76 20.64 -22.37
N SER A 236 -7.63 20.67 -23.09
CA SER A 236 -7.50 21.35 -24.38
C SER A 236 -8.40 20.71 -25.44
N PHE A 237 -8.47 19.38 -25.47
CA PHE A 237 -9.35 18.64 -26.38
C PHE A 237 -10.83 18.95 -26.15
N TRP A 238 -11.30 18.99 -24.90
CA TRP A 238 -12.67 19.41 -24.58
C TRP A 238 -12.95 20.86 -25.00
N THR A 239 -11.98 21.75 -24.84
CA THR A 239 -12.10 23.14 -25.28
C THR A 239 -12.22 23.24 -26.81
N LYS A 240 -11.41 22.46 -27.54
CA LYS A 240 -11.52 22.36 -29.00
C LYS A 240 -12.90 21.86 -29.43
N LEU A 241 -13.41 20.77 -28.84
CA LEU A 241 -14.75 20.25 -29.13
C LEU A 241 -15.87 21.27 -28.85
N CYS A 242 -15.69 22.12 -27.84
CA CYS A 242 -16.60 23.22 -27.52
C CYS A 242 -16.59 24.31 -28.60
N LEU A 243 -15.39 24.73 -29.04
CA LEU A 243 -15.19 25.75 -30.08
C LEU A 243 -15.67 25.27 -31.45
N ASP A 244 -15.49 23.99 -31.75
CA ASP A 244 -15.97 23.36 -32.99
C ASP A 244 -17.51 23.18 -33.01
N GLY A 245 -18.21 23.55 -31.93
CA GLY A 245 -19.67 23.43 -31.85
C GLY A 245 -20.18 21.99 -31.76
N LYS A 246 -19.30 21.02 -31.46
CA LYS A 246 -19.65 19.59 -31.36
C LYS A 246 -20.37 19.23 -30.05
N LEU A 247 -20.39 20.14 -29.07
CA LEU A 247 -21.09 19.96 -27.79
C LEU A 247 -22.48 20.61 -27.82
N PRO A 248 -23.47 20.02 -27.11
CA PRO A 248 -24.81 20.59 -27.04
C PRO A 248 -24.86 21.85 -26.16
N ALA A 249 -25.69 22.83 -26.53
CA ALA A 249 -25.89 24.05 -25.75
C ALA A 249 -26.52 23.75 -24.37
N PRO A 250 -26.11 24.43 -23.27
CA PRO A 250 -25.13 25.53 -23.21
C PRO A 250 -23.67 25.05 -23.03
N ASN A 251 -22.85 25.24 -24.07
CA ASN A 251 -21.49 24.70 -24.16
C ASN A 251 -20.56 25.20 -23.04
N ALA A 252 -20.69 26.46 -22.64
CA ALA A 252 -19.83 27.07 -21.61
C ALA A 252 -19.94 26.36 -20.25
N LYS A 253 -21.14 25.93 -19.85
CA LYS A 253 -21.35 25.22 -18.59
C LYS A 253 -20.73 23.82 -18.63
N ILE A 254 -20.93 23.11 -19.74
CA ILE A 254 -20.38 21.76 -19.94
C ILE A 254 -18.85 21.81 -19.93
N GLN A 255 -18.27 22.77 -20.65
CA GLN A 255 -16.82 22.97 -20.68
C GLN A 255 -16.28 23.26 -19.27
N GLY A 256 -16.91 24.17 -18.52
CA GLY A 256 -16.51 24.47 -17.14
C GLY A 256 -16.53 23.24 -16.23
N GLU A 257 -17.53 22.37 -16.36
CA GLU A 257 -17.59 21.10 -15.63
C GLU A 257 -16.48 20.12 -16.05
N MET A 258 -16.16 20.03 -17.35
CA MET A 258 -15.09 19.14 -17.84
C MET A 258 -13.72 19.63 -17.38
N LEU A 259 -13.46 20.93 -17.45
CA LEU A 259 -12.22 21.53 -16.97
C LEU A 259 -12.05 21.28 -15.47
N LYS A 260 -13.11 21.48 -14.67
CA LYS A 260 -13.09 21.19 -13.23
C LYS A 260 -12.74 19.73 -12.94
N LYS A 261 -13.27 18.78 -13.73
CA LYS A 261 -12.94 17.36 -13.60
C LYS A 261 -11.48 17.06 -13.99
N CYS A 262 -10.95 17.68 -15.04
CA CYS A 262 -9.54 17.53 -15.42
C CYS A 262 -8.59 18.06 -14.33
N THR A 263 -8.90 19.24 -13.77
CA THR A 263 -8.15 19.80 -12.64
C THR A 263 -8.21 18.87 -11.42
N HIS A 264 -9.41 18.36 -11.08
CA HIS A 264 -9.57 17.42 -9.97
C HIS A 264 -8.74 16.15 -10.14
N ALA A 265 -8.72 15.56 -11.35
CA ALA A 265 -7.88 14.39 -11.62
C ALA A 265 -6.39 14.68 -11.49
N SER A 266 -5.93 15.82 -12.04
CA SER A 266 -4.53 16.26 -11.88
C SER A 266 -4.18 16.50 -10.41
N ASP A 267 -5.10 17.05 -9.62
CA ASP A 267 -4.92 17.26 -8.18
C ASP A 267 -4.84 15.93 -7.41
N GLN A 268 -5.60 14.90 -7.81
CA GLN A 268 -5.49 13.56 -7.24
C GLN A 268 -4.11 12.95 -7.52
N ILE A 269 -3.63 13.04 -8.77
CA ILE A 269 -2.28 12.58 -9.14
C ILE A 269 -1.22 13.31 -8.32
N ARG A 270 -1.28 14.64 -8.26
CA ARG A 270 -0.35 15.45 -7.46
C ARG A 270 -0.39 15.07 -5.98
N THR A 271 -1.57 14.81 -5.43
CA THR A 271 -1.73 14.38 -4.03
C THR A 271 -1.12 13.01 -3.80
N MET A 272 -1.29 12.06 -4.72
CA MET A 272 -0.67 10.74 -4.63
C MET A 272 0.85 10.83 -4.71
N LEU A 273 1.39 11.52 -5.72
CA LEU A 273 2.83 11.71 -5.87
C LEU A 273 3.44 12.47 -4.68
N ALA A 274 2.76 13.49 -4.17
CA ALA A 274 3.20 14.21 -2.96
C ALA A 274 3.25 13.28 -1.74
N ARG A 275 2.27 12.40 -1.55
CA ARG A 275 2.26 11.41 -0.47
C ARG A 275 3.34 10.35 -0.63
N LEU A 276 3.57 9.86 -1.84
CA LEU A 276 4.63 8.89 -2.12
C LEU A 276 6.02 9.52 -1.95
N ASN A 277 6.19 10.79 -2.33
CA ASN A 277 7.44 11.52 -2.20
C ASN A 277 7.72 11.97 -0.76
N THR A 278 6.67 12.29 0.01
CA THR A 278 6.79 12.66 1.41
C THR A 278 7.03 11.42 2.24
N GLN A 279 8.28 11.22 2.65
CA GLN A 279 8.61 10.18 3.61
C GLN A 279 8.04 10.48 4.97
N TYR A 280 7.90 9.42 5.76
CA TYR A 280 7.91 9.56 7.21
C TYR A 280 9.15 10.35 7.63
N PRO A 281 9.04 11.19 8.68
CA PRO A 281 10.23 11.72 9.32
C PRO A 281 11.16 10.55 9.63
N SER A 282 12.33 10.52 8.99
CA SER A 282 13.29 9.40 9.07
C SER A 282 13.58 9.05 10.53
N GLN A 283 13.70 10.08 11.37
CA GLN A 283 13.84 9.98 12.83
C GLN A 283 12.78 9.08 13.50
N TYR A 284 11.52 9.15 13.07
CA TYR A 284 10.45 8.35 13.65
C TYR A 284 10.63 6.87 13.30
N GLY A 285 10.91 6.55 12.03
CA GLY A 285 11.20 5.18 11.60
C GLY A 285 12.41 4.58 12.33
N HIS A 286 13.48 5.36 12.48
CA HIS A 286 14.67 4.98 13.24
C HIS A 286 14.38 4.71 14.71
N ILE A 287 13.62 5.58 15.39
CA ILE A 287 13.29 5.41 16.81
C ILE A 287 12.47 4.14 17.02
N VAL A 288 11.43 3.91 16.20
CA VAL A 288 10.61 2.69 16.30
C VAL A 288 11.44 1.43 16.07
N ALA A 289 12.27 1.42 15.02
CA ALA A 289 13.15 0.29 14.73
C ALA A 289 14.15 0.05 15.87
N ALA A 290 14.83 1.09 16.35
CA ALA A 290 15.79 1.00 17.44
C ALA A 290 15.15 0.46 18.72
N TRP A 291 13.96 0.96 19.08
CA TRP A 291 13.24 0.51 20.28
C TRP A 291 12.86 -0.96 20.21
N ILE A 292 12.35 -1.43 19.08
CA ILE A 292 12.03 -2.85 18.88
C ILE A 292 13.30 -3.71 19.01
N LYS A 293 14.43 -3.29 18.40
CA LYS A 293 15.68 -4.05 18.46
C LYS A 293 16.30 -4.07 19.85
N VAL A 294 16.26 -2.97 20.59
CA VAL A 294 16.64 -2.93 22.02
C VAL A 294 15.74 -3.85 22.83
N GLY A 295 14.43 -3.84 22.53
CA GLY A 295 13.47 -4.77 23.12
C GLY A 295 13.87 -6.23 22.93
N PHE A 296 14.18 -6.63 21.69
CA PHE A 296 14.65 -7.99 21.40
C PHE A 296 15.93 -8.38 22.14
N PHE A 297 16.88 -7.46 22.24
CA PHE A 297 18.12 -7.70 22.96
C PHE A 297 17.86 -7.98 24.45
N VAL A 298 17.05 -7.14 25.09
CA VAL A 298 16.67 -7.31 26.50
C VAL A 298 15.87 -8.60 26.70
N SER A 299 14.90 -8.89 25.83
CA SER A 299 14.16 -10.16 25.86
C SER A 299 15.06 -11.38 25.73
N ALA A 300 16.10 -11.33 24.87
CA ALA A 300 17.06 -12.41 24.72
C ALA A 300 17.88 -12.63 26.01
N CYS A 301 18.38 -11.57 26.64
CA CYS A 301 19.11 -11.66 27.91
C CYS A 301 18.24 -12.26 29.03
N ILE A 302 16.98 -11.81 29.15
CA ILE A 302 16.04 -12.32 30.15
C ILE A 302 15.68 -13.78 29.89
N THR A 303 15.42 -14.13 28.63
CA THR A 303 15.19 -15.53 28.22
C THR A 303 16.34 -16.42 28.68
N GLY A 304 17.59 -15.97 28.48
CA GLY A 304 18.78 -16.69 28.93
C GLY A 304 18.85 -16.85 30.44
N TYR A 305 18.65 -15.76 31.18
CA TYR A 305 18.65 -15.75 32.65
C TYR A 305 17.59 -16.67 33.25
N VAL A 306 16.34 -16.55 32.79
CA VAL A 306 15.21 -17.36 33.24
C VAL A 306 15.42 -18.83 32.90
N SER A 307 15.98 -19.12 31.73
CA SER A 307 16.32 -20.49 31.33
C SER A 307 17.40 -21.11 32.23
N ALA A 308 18.39 -20.33 32.69
CA ALA A 308 19.42 -20.82 33.62
C ALA A 308 18.80 -21.25 34.96
N ILE A 309 17.88 -20.46 35.50
CA ILE A 309 17.13 -20.78 36.73
C ILE A 309 16.28 -22.04 36.52
N ALA A 310 15.60 -22.15 35.38
CA ALA A 310 14.79 -23.32 35.05
C ALA A 310 15.62 -24.62 34.98
N ILE A 311 16.87 -24.55 34.49
CA ILE A 311 17.77 -25.71 34.47
C ILE A 311 18.19 -26.12 35.88
N ILE A 312 18.51 -25.16 36.76
CA ILE A 312 18.94 -25.41 38.14
C ILE A 312 17.80 -26.04 38.96
N THR A 313 16.58 -25.53 38.76
CA THR A 313 15.35 -26.01 39.40
C THR A 313 14.77 -27.27 38.75
N ARG A 314 15.41 -27.79 37.69
CA ARG A 314 15.02 -29.00 36.92
C ARG A 314 13.67 -28.88 36.18
N TYR A 315 13.21 -27.67 35.87
CA TYR A 315 12.03 -27.41 35.03
C TYR A 315 12.40 -27.24 33.55
N TYR A 316 12.90 -28.30 32.91
CA TYR A 316 13.41 -28.23 31.53
C TYR A 316 12.37 -27.80 30.49
N TRP A 317 11.09 -28.11 30.70
CA TRP A 317 10.03 -27.70 29.77
C TRP A 317 9.88 -26.18 29.69
N TYR A 318 10.16 -25.46 30.78
CA TYR A 318 10.03 -24.01 30.83
C TYR A 318 11.09 -23.31 29.95
N VAL A 319 12.29 -23.89 29.85
CA VAL A 319 13.34 -23.45 28.91
C VAL A 319 12.80 -23.45 27.47
N ALA A 320 12.16 -24.54 27.05
CA ALA A 320 11.59 -24.63 25.70
C ALA A 320 10.53 -23.56 25.46
N VAL A 321 9.69 -23.27 26.46
CA VAL A 321 8.66 -22.22 26.37
C VAL A 321 9.29 -20.84 26.25
N CYS A 322 10.32 -20.51 27.03
CA CYS A 322 11.00 -19.22 26.96
C CYS A 322 11.64 -18.98 25.57
N PHE A 323 12.32 -19.98 25.01
CA PHE A 323 12.88 -19.86 23.65
C PHE A 323 11.79 -19.79 22.57
N ALA A 324 10.70 -20.56 22.70
CA ALA A 324 9.58 -20.47 21.78
C ALA A 324 8.94 -19.07 21.79
N GLN A 325 8.74 -18.50 22.99
CA GLN A 325 8.24 -17.14 23.16
C GLN A 325 9.17 -16.12 22.49
N LEU A 326 10.48 -16.20 22.73
CA LEU A 326 11.47 -15.31 22.11
C LEU A 326 11.38 -15.36 20.57
N ILE A 327 11.31 -16.56 19.99
CA ILE A 327 11.20 -16.75 18.53
C ILE A 327 9.90 -16.11 18.01
N ILE A 328 8.76 -16.39 18.65
CA ILE A 328 7.45 -15.85 18.24
C ILE A 328 7.45 -14.31 18.31
N THR A 329 7.95 -13.73 19.40
CA THR A 329 8.04 -12.27 19.57
C THR A 329 8.90 -11.64 18.48
N ILE A 330 10.07 -12.19 18.18
CA ILE A 330 10.95 -11.66 17.13
C ILE A 330 10.25 -11.72 15.78
N LEU A 331 9.66 -12.87 15.42
CA LEU A 331 8.95 -13.04 14.15
C LEU A 331 7.81 -12.03 14.03
N PHE A 332 6.99 -11.88 15.07
CA PHE A 332 5.83 -10.98 15.05
C PHE A 332 6.22 -9.53 14.81
N TYR A 333 7.12 -8.98 15.64
CA TYR A 333 7.51 -7.56 15.55
C TYR A 333 8.31 -7.25 14.29
N GLN A 334 9.19 -8.16 13.90
CA GLN A 334 9.93 -8.02 12.66
C GLN A 334 8.99 -8.04 11.45
N GLY A 335 7.88 -8.78 11.55
CA GLY A 335 6.84 -8.76 10.53
C GLY A 335 6.07 -7.48 10.41
N ILE A 336 5.73 -6.86 11.53
CA ILE A 336 5.09 -5.53 11.52
C ILE A 336 5.98 -4.52 10.80
N LEU A 337 7.29 -4.54 11.07
CA LEU A 337 8.26 -3.66 10.41
C LEU A 337 8.31 -3.87 8.89
N GLN A 338 8.23 -5.13 8.43
CA GLN A 338 8.18 -5.44 7.01
C GLN A 338 6.89 -5.07 6.32
N VAL A 339 5.76 -5.30 6.99
CA VAL A 339 4.47 -4.89 6.48
C VAL A 339 4.50 -3.40 6.17
N LYS A 340 5.12 -2.59 7.04
CA LYS A 340 5.34 -1.17 6.77
C LYS A 340 6.18 -0.90 5.52
N GLU A 341 7.27 -1.64 5.33
CA GLU A 341 8.14 -1.49 4.15
C GLU A 341 7.39 -1.78 2.84
N HIS A 342 6.67 -2.90 2.78
CA HIS A 342 5.88 -3.30 1.62
C HIS A 342 4.70 -2.36 1.34
N ILE A 343 4.11 -1.78 2.38
CA ILE A 343 2.95 -0.90 2.26
C ILE A 343 3.34 0.54 1.88
N ASN A 344 4.61 0.93 2.04
CA ASN A 344 5.07 2.30 1.83
C ASN A 344 4.87 2.80 0.39
N ASN A 345 5.17 1.96 -0.61
CA ASN A 345 4.88 2.23 -2.01
C ASN A 345 4.15 1.05 -2.66
N PRO A 346 2.81 1.11 -2.75
CA PRO A 346 2.00 0.01 -3.28
C PRO A 346 1.89 0.02 -4.82
N PHE A 347 2.68 0.83 -5.53
CA PHE A 347 2.66 0.94 -7.00
C PHE A 347 3.85 0.24 -7.68
N LEU A 348 4.67 -0.45 -6.88
CA LEU A 348 5.73 -1.30 -7.37
C LEU A 348 5.14 -2.59 -7.99
N ASP A 349 6.02 -3.53 -8.36
CA ASP A 349 5.64 -4.80 -8.99
C ASP A 349 5.89 -5.98 -8.04
N GLN A 350 5.59 -5.78 -6.75
CA GLN A 350 5.65 -6.80 -5.71
C GLN A 350 4.30 -7.50 -5.58
N LYS A 351 4.30 -8.68 -4.96
CA LYS A 351 3.09 -9.52 -4.82
C LYS A 351 1.96 -8.87 -4.01
N CYS A 352 2.30 -7.97 -3.09
CA CYS A 352 1.35 -7.30 -2.21
C CYS A 352 0.90 -5.93 -2.73
N ASP A 353 1.44 -5.51 -3.88
CA ASP A 353 1.16 -4.20 -4.47
C ASP A 353 -0.16 -4.20 -5.23
N PHE A 354 -0.59 -3.00 -5.63
CA PHE A 354 -1.79 -2.83 -6.43
C PHE A 354 -1.59 -3.44 -7.83
N PRO A 355 -2.44 -4.41 -8.25
CA PRO A 355 -2.29 -5.07 -9.53
C PRO A 355 -2.66 -4.13 -10.68
N TRP A 356 -1.66 -3.47 -11.27
CA TRP A 356 -1.82 -2.52 -12.38
C TRP A 356 -2.70 -3.08 -13.50
N GLN A 357 -2.38 -4.28 -13.96
CA GLN A 357 -3.10 -4.93 -15.07
C GLN A 357 -4.60 -5.09 -14.80
N LEU A 358 -4.97 -5.38 -13.55
CA LEU A 358 -6.38 -5.51 -13.15
C LEU A 358 -7.09 -4.15 -13.18
N PHE A 359 -6.45 -3.09 -12.67
CA PHE A 359 -7.01 -1.74 -12.71
C PHE A 359 -7.15 -1.22 -14.13
N HIS A 360 -6.12 -1.41 -14.95
CA HIS A 360 -6.13 -1.05 -16.35
C HIS A 360 -7.26 -1.75 -17.11
N ALA A 361 -7.33 -3.09 -17.04
CA ALA A 361 -8.36 -3.86 -17.73
C ALA A 361 -9.78 -3.49 -17.25
N ARG A 362 -9.96 -3.24 -15.95
CA ARG A 362 -11.24 -2.82 -15.39
C ARG A 362 -11.66 -1.44 -15.89
N LEU A 363 -10.73 -0.48 -15.91
CA LEU A 363 -11.01 0.88 -16.37
C LEU A 363 -11.39 0.90 -17.86
N VAL A 364 -10.62 0.21 -18.69
CA VAL A 364 -10.91 0.09 -20.13
C VAL A 364 -12.28 -0.54 -20.36
N ARG A 365 -12.57 -1.69 -19.73
CA ARG A 365 -13.88 -2.36 -19.85
C ARG A 365 -15.03 -1.47 -19.38
N GLN A 366 -14.84 -0.71 -18.30
CA GLN A 366 -15.85 0.21 -17.79
C GLN A 366 -16.12 1.34 -18.80
N CYS A 367 -15.09 1.97 -19.35
CA CYS A 367 -15.24 3.02 -20.35
C CYS A 367 -15.92 2.51 -21.63
N VAL A 368 -15.49 1.35 -22.14
CA VAL A 368 -16.09 0.73 -23.34
C VAL A 368 -17.57 0.40 -23.10
N ALA A 369 -17.90 -0.24 -21.97
CA ALA A 369 -19.29 -0.56 -21.64
C ALA A 369 -20.18 0.71 -21.53
N LEU A 370 -19.63 1.81 -21.03
CA LEU A 370 -20.34 3.10 -21.00
C LEU A 370 -20.57 3.67 -22.40
N TYR A 371 -19.62 3.52 -23.32
CA TYR A 371 -19.79 3.93 -24.72
C TYR A 371 -20.82 3.08 -25.46
N GLU A 372 -20.80 1.76 -25.27
CA GLU A 372 -21.78 0.84 -25.82
C GLU A 372 -23.19 1.18 -25.31
N ALA A 373 -23.33 1.37 -24.00
CA ALA A 373 -24.60 1.74 -23.37
C ALA A 373 -25.14 3.10 -23.86
N GLY A 374 -24.26 4.07 -24.10
CA GLY A 374 -24.65 5.37 -24.67
C GLY A 374 -25.05 5.29 -26.15
N SER A 375 -24.48 4.35 -26.89
CA SER A 375 -24.73 4.20 -28.34
C SER A 375 -25.99 3.38 -28.65
N GLN A 376 -26.37 2.44 -27.76
CA GLN A 376 -27.55 1.58 -27.93
C GLN A 376 -28.43 1.59 -26.67
N PRO A 377 -29.08 2.71 -26.34
CA PRO A 377 -29.95 2.76 -25.18
C PRO A 377 -31.21 1.90 -25.40
N PRO A 378 -31.74 1.23 -24.36
CA PRO A 378 -32.83 0.25 -24.50
C PRO A 378 -34.16 0.85 -24.94
N TYR A 379 -34.32 2.18 -24.92
CA TYR A 379 -35.52 2.86 -25.40
C TYR A 379 -35.52 3.10 -26.92
N VAL A 380 -34.39 2.90 -27.60
CA VAL A 380 -34.31 2.94 -29.07
C VAL A 380 -34.56 1.53 -29.59
N VAL A 381 -35.82 1.10 -29.56
CA VAL A 381 -36.25 -0.10 -30.30
C VAL A 381 -36.46 0.34 -31.75
N PRO A 382 -35.73 -0.23 -32.74
CA PRO A 382 -35.95 0.10 -34.14
C PRO A 382 -37.41 -0.17 -34.51
N PRO A 383 -38.16 0.81 -35.06
CA PRO A 383 -39.51 0.57 -35.55
C PRO A 383 -39.44 -0.43 -36.71
N GLY A 384 -39.75 -1.71 -36.44
CA GLY A 384 -39.70 -2.80 -37.41
C GLY A 384 -39.06 -4.10 -36.93
N SER A 385 -38.25 -4.11 -35.87
CA SER A 385 -37.68 -5.34 -35.29
C SER A 385 -38.65 -6.12 -34.39
N ASP A 386 -39.89 -5.63 -34.27
CA ASP A 386 -40.97 -6.20 -33.45
C ASP A 386 -41.64 -7.43 -34.10
N GLY A 387 -41.28 -7.75 -35.34
CA GLY A 387 -41.86 -8.85 -36.12
C GLY A 387 -41.45 -10.25 -35.64
N ASP A 388 -40.22 -10.40 -35.12
CA ASP A 388 -39.64 -11.71 -34.75
C ASP A 388 -39.50 -11.92 -33.24
N VAL A 389 -39.84 -10.93 -32.41
CA VAL A 389 -39.90 -11.14 -30.95
C VAL A 389 -41.19 -11.91 -30.65
N PRO A 390 -41.13 -13.13 -30.11
CA PRO A 390 -42.32 -13.93 -29.80
C PRO A 390 -43.30 -13.07 -28.99
N LYS A 391 -44.59 -13.08 -29.34
CA LYS A 391 -45.63 -12.24 -28.69
C LYS A 391 -45.66 -12.37 -27.15
N GLY A 392 -45.10 -13.43 -26.56
CA GLY A 392 -44.94 -13.61 -25.12
C GLY A 392 -43.68 -13.00 -24.48
N MET A 393 -42.71 -12.52 -25.27
CA MET A 393 -41.44 -11.96 -24.81
C MET A 393 -41.33 -10.44 -25.04
N ARG A 394 -42.42 -9.80 -25.49
CA ARG A 394 -42.60 -8.35 -25.35
C ARG A 394 -42.48 -8.02 -23.86
N ARG A 395 -41.27 -7.66 -23.44
CA ARG A 395 -41.01 -7.18 -22.08
C ARG A 395 -41.93 -5.98 -21.92
N LYS A 396 -42.96 -6.12 -21.06
CA LYS A 396 -43.71 -4.97 -20.58
C LYS A 396 -42.65 -3.94 -20.19
N PRO A 397 -42.71 -2.67 -20.67
CA PRO A 397 -41.77 -1.65 -20.24
C PRO A 397 -41.70 -1.77 -18.72
N ALA A 398 -40.49 -1.89 -18.18
CA ALA A 398 -40.29 -2.18 -16.76
C ALA A 398 -41.22 -1.25 -15.99
N GLN A 399 -42.30 -1.83 -15.44
CA GLN A 399 -43.26 -1.03 -14.72
C GLN A 399 -42.44 -0.45 -13.59
N MET A 400 -42.35 0.89 -13.52
CA MET A 400 -41.74 1.52 -12.37
C MET A 400 -42.35 0.84 -11.15
N PRO A 401 -41.53 0.30 -10.21
CA PRO A 401 -42.08 -0.25 -8.99
C PRO A 401 -43.08 0.76 -8.45
N PRO A 402 -44.27 0.33 -8.01
CA PRO A 402 -45.35 1.25 -7.60
C PRO A 402 -44.70 2.32 -6.73
N GLN A 403 -44.75 3.58 -7.21
CA GLN A 403 -44.05 4.64 -6.53
C GLN A 403 -44.53 4.61 -5.09
N LEU A 404 -43.61 4.37 -4.15
CA LEU A 404 -43.91 4.40 -2.73
C LEU A 404 -44.73 5.68 -2.51
N PRO A 405 -45.93 5.58 -1.92
CA PRO A 405 -46.76 6.76 -1.72
C PRO A 405 -45.88 7.79 -1.04
N THR A 406 -45.61 8.89 -1.74
CA THR A 406 -44.96 10.05 -1.16
C THR A 406 -45.85 10.47 -0.01
N VAL A 407 -45.50 10.03 1.20
CA VAL A 407 -46.04 10.60 2.42
C VAL A 407 -45.61 12.05 2.32
N GLN A 408 -46.54 12.90 1.88
CA GLN A 408 -46.42 14.33 2.10
C GLN A 408 -46.33 14.47 3.61
N ILE A 409 -45.12 14.61 4.12
CA ILE A 409 -44.89 15.11 5.46
C ILE A 409 -45.35 16.56 5.37
N SER A 410 -46.66 16.75 5.57
CA SER A 410 -47.24 18.06 5.82
C SER A 410 -46.49 18.59 7.04
N SER A 411 -45.64 19.58 6.83
CA SER A 411 -44.93 20.29 7.90
C SER A 411 -45.95 21.13 8.67
N THR A 412 -46.82 20.46 9.41
CA THR A 412 -47.82 21.07 10.27
C THR A 412 -47.33 20.88 11.69
N ARG A 413 -46.68 21.93 12.20
CA ARG A 413 -46.31 22.26 13.60
C ARG A 413 -44.79 22.36 13.86
N MET A 414 -44.28 23.56 13.62
CA MET A 414 -43.61 24.29 14.69
C MET A 414 -44.27 25.66 14.79
N LYS A 415 -45.17 25.79 15.78
CA LYS A 415 -45.49 27.05 16.45
C LYS A 415 -45.18 26.84 17.92
#